data_AF-A0A0C7G8R3-F1
#
_entry.id   AF-A0A0C7G8R3-F1
#
_cell.length_a   1.000
_cell.length_b   1.000
_cell.length_c   1.000
_cell.angle_alpha   90.00
_cell.angle_beta   90.00
_cell.angle_gamma   90.00
#
_symmetry.space_group_name_H-M   'P 1'
#
loop_
_entity.id
_entity.type
_entity.pdbx_description
1 polymer ?
#
loop_
_entity_poly.entity_id
_entity_poly.type
_entity_poly.pdbx_seq_one_letter_code
_entity_poly.pdbx_strand_id
1 'polypeptide(L)'
;MNKLKKCYVFLSIIILISMTLTNIYAINNYKKNTNKTTVKSENIIVKEEDKKEKIKKTKDVLNILLIGTDSNDFKKTARSDSMMILTIDKDYKNIKLTSLARDTLVNIPGYGFEKLTHAYAYGKANLLLETIQKNFYIDIDDYITVNFNSFIDLVDILGGVEVDIQEKEISHLNDIIVNSFKVSNKEAEEPQFIRSSGRQLLNGYQALSYARIRQIDSIYERDERQRDVLKSIANKLIELPVSSYPTVIKELLPYVDINISITKLISLANILRNIYDYDIKQMEFPVKNHRESGKLLKNNSFVVKWDKTENLKILKDFMYSN
;
A
#
# COMPACT_ATOMS: atom_id res chain seq x y z
N MET A 1 4.31 32.41 -9.84
CA MET A 1 4.39 31.06 -9.25
C MET A 1 3.16 30.29 -9.67
N ASN A 2 3.31 29.36 -10.62
CA ASN A 2 2.22 28.83 -11.44
C ASN A 2 1.32 27.82 -10.71
N LYS A 3 0.00 28.04 -10.86
CA LYS A 3 -1.16 27.26 -10.40
C LYS A 3 -1.28 25.84 -11.01
N LEU A 4 -0.16 25.26 -11.46
CA LEU A 4 -0.09 24.03 -12.27
C LEU A 4 0.46 22.81 -11.52
N LYS A 5 0.76 22.92 -10.22
CA LYS A 5 1.39 21.84 -9.44
C LYS A 5 0.51 21.37 -8.28
N LYS A 6 -0.50 20.54 -8.54
CA LYS A 6 -1.16 19.61 -7.59
C LYS A 6 -2.41 18.97 -8.20
N CYS A 7 -2.31 17.78 -8.80
CA CYS A 7 -3.47 17.05 -9.32
C CYS A 7 -3.41 15.52 -9.05
N TYR A 8 -2.54 15.04 -8.19
CA TYR A 8 -1.74 13.87 -8.59
C TYR A 8 -1.96 12.54 -7.84
N VAL A 9 -3.20 12.17 -7.52
CA VAL A 9 -3.38 11.21 -6.41
C VAL A 9 -3.93 9.84 -6.81
N PHE A 10 -4.77 9.67 -7.83
CA PHE A 10 -5.53 8.41 -7.91
C PHE A 10 -4.87 7.24 -8.64
N LEU A 11 -4.44 7.41 -9.90
CA LEU A 11 -3.81 6.28 -10.60
C LEU A 11 -2.42 5.97 -10.05
N SER A 12 -1.84 6.95 -9.39
CA SER A 12 -0.60 6.78 -8.68
C SER A 12 -0.73 5.91 -7.45
N ILE A 13 -1.85 5.99 -6.74
CA ILE A 13 -2.14 5.09 -5.63
C ILE A 13 -2.17 3.61 -6.08
N ILE A 14 -2.52 3.30 -7.34
CA ILE A 14 -2.44 1.95 -7.92
C ILE A 14 -0.99 1.43 -7.96
N ILE A 15 -0.01 2.33 -7.90
CA ILE A 15 1.40 2.08 -8.19
C ILE A 15 2.23 2.12 -6.88
N LEU A 16 1.74 2.82 -5.85
CA LEU A 16 2.22 2.75 -4.45
C LEU A 16 2.32 1.32 -3.93
N ILE A 17 1.40 0.52 -4.44
CA ILE A 17 1.07 -0.82 -4.05
C ILE A 17 2.27 -1.77 -4.18
N SER A 18 3.07 -1.64 -5.24
CA SER A 18 4.21 -2.53 -5.49
C SER A 18 5.47 -2.15 -4.69
N MET A 19 5.52 -0.95 -4.12
CA MET A 19 6.77 -0.34 -3.64
C MET A 19 7.15 -0.66 -2.19
N THR A 20 6.25 -1.24 -1.40
CA THR A 20 6.51 -1.40 0.04
C THR A 20 7.33 -2.65 0.41
N LEU A 21 7.83 -3.43 -0.55
CA LEU A 21 8.44 -4.76 -0.29
C LEU A 21 9.95 -4.73 -0.54
N THR A 22 10.81 -4.84 0.48
CA THR A 22 11.19 -6.15 1.06
C THR A 22 11.52 -6.02 2.54
N ASN A 23 10.74 -6.68 3.40
CA ASN A 23 11.12 -6.89 4.79
C ASN A 23 11.79 -8.26 4.94
N ILE A 24 13.09 -8.29 4.62
CA ILE A 24 14.05 -9.26 5.13
C ILE A 24 15.21 -8.42 5.67
N TYR A 25 15.19 -8.08 6.97
CA TYR A 25 16.36 -7.85 7.84
C TYR A 25 16.05 -7.25 9.25
N ALA A 26 14.81 -7.22 9.73
CA ALA A 26 14.50 -6.69 11.07
C ALA A 26 14.40 -7.75 12.20
N ILE A 27 14.79 -9.02 11.97
CA ILE A 27 14.67 -10.09 12.98
C ILE A 27 16.01 -10.53 13.59
N ASN A 28 17.17 -10.24 12.98
CA ASN A 28 18.46 -10.71 13.52
C ASN A 28 19.16 -9.74 14.49
N ASN A 29 18.72 -8.48 14.63
CA ASN A 29 19.36 -7.52 15.54
C ASN A 29 18.57 -7.22 16.84
N TYR A 30 17.38 -7.80 17.02
CA TYR A 30 16.61 -7.68 18.27
C TYR A 30 17.01 -8.69 19.36
N LYS A 31 18.20 -9.30 19.24
CA LYS A 31 18.74 -10.30 20.17
C LYS A 31 19.95 -9.84 20.99
N LYS A 32 20.17 -8.53 21.11
CA LYS A 32 21.11 -7.98 22.10
C LYS A 32 20.44 -6.84 22.87
N ASN A 33 20.38 -7.02 24.19
CA ASN A 33 19.90 -6.10 25.22
C ASN A 33 18.38 -5.91 25.35
N THR A 34 17.72 -6.91 25.94
CA THR A 34 16.66 -6.63 26.92
C THR A 34 16.81 -7.56 28.11
N ASN A 35 17.12 -6.99 29.26
CA ASN A 35 17.10 -7.66 30.55
C ASN A 35 15.73 -8.31 30.79
N LYS A 36 15.75 -9.51 31.35
CA LYS A 36 14.58 -10.25 31.82
C LYS A 36 13.73 -9.35 32.72
N THR A 37 12.49 -9.11 32.31
CA THR A 37 11.41 -8.78 33.25
C THR A 37 10.25 -9.70 32.91
N THR A 38 10.07 -10.72 33.75
CA THR A 38 8.97 -11.67 33.72
C THR A 38 7.66 -10.95 34.02
N VAL A 39 6.85 -10.72 32.99
CA VAL A 39 5.43 -10.39 33.16
C VAL A 39 4.64 -11.68 32.98
N LYS A 40 3.90 -12.07 34.02
CA LYS A 40 3.05 -13.26 34.06
C LYS A 40 2.04 -13.21 32.91
N SER A 41 1.99 -14.29 32.13
CA SER A 41 0.98 -14.51 31.10
C SER A 41 -0.32 -14.96 31.76
N GLU A 42 -1.33 -14.08 31.82
CA GLU A 42 -2.70 -14.50 32.10
C GLU A 42 -3.35 -15.00 30.81
N ASN A 43 -3.86 -16.24 30.86
CA ASN A 43 -4.63 -16.86 29.79
C ASN A 43 -6.01 -16.20 29.74
N ILE A 44 -6.27 -15.36 28.75
CA ILE A 44 -7.61 -14.82 28.49
C ILE A 44 -8.26 -15.64 27.38
N ILE A 45 -9.20 -16.50 27.76
CA ILE A 45 -10.18 -17.13 26.87
C ILE A 45 -11.15 -16.02 26.44
N VAL A 46 -11.00 -15.49 25.23
CA VAL A 46 -11.94 -14.51 24.68
C VAL A 46 -13.14 -15.28 24.11
N LYS A 47 -14.28 -15.20 24.81
CA LYS A 47 -15.57 -15.69 24.35
C LYS A 47 -15.96 -14.97 23.05
N GLU A 48 -16.36 -15.74 22.04
CA GLU A 48 -17.08 -15.22 20.87
C GLU A 48 -18.47 -14.77 21.31
N GLU A 49 -18.69 -13.46 21.36
CA GLU A 49 -19.98 -12.83 21.08
C GLU A 49 -19.78 -11.32 21.05
N ASP A 50 -20.06 -10.73 19.89
CA ASP A 50 -20.39 -9.31 19.77
C ASP A 50 -20.90 -9.07 18.33
N LYS A 51 -22.22 -9.03 18.17
CA LYS A 51 -22.87 -8.47 16.96
C LYS A 51 -22.59 -6.96 16.95
N LYS A 52 -21.39 -6.55 16.51
CA LYS A 52 -21.07 -5.14 16.26
C LYS A 52 -21.69 -4.73 14.93
N GLU A 53 -22.49 -3.67 14.96
CA GLU A 53 -23.11 -3.11 13.76
C GLU A 53 -22.04 -2.74 12.73
N LYS A 54 -22.22 -3.20 11.50
CA LYS A 54 -21.39 -2.82 10.36
C LYS A 54 -21.62 -1.33 10.09
N ILE A 55 -20.58 -0.52 10.19
CA ILE A 55 -20.73 0.92 10.03
C ILE A 55 -20.85 1.25 8.56
N LYS A 56 -22.03 1.74 8.20
CA LYS A 56 -22.33 2.22 6.85
C LYS A 56 -21.63 3.56 6.65
N LYS A 57 -20.70 3.60 5.71
CA LYS A 57 -20.22 4.85 5.11
C LYS A 57 -21.36 5.59 4.39
N THR A 58 -21.26 6.89 4.24
CA THR A 58 -22.21 7.67 3.43
C THR A 58 -22.10 7.26 1.96
N LYS A 59 -23.13 7.54 1.15
CA LYS A 59 -23.17 7.16 -0.29
C LYS A 59 -22.01 7.78 -1.10
N ASP A 60 -21.40 8.84 -0.57
CA ASP A 60 -20.40 9.65 -1.24
C ASP A 60 -18.96 9.39 -0.78
N VAL A 61 -18.76 8.44 0.15
CA VAL A 61 -17.43 7.93 0.53
C VAL A 61 -17.15 6.61 -0.18
N LEU A 62 -16.03 6.55 -0.89
CA LEU A 62 -15.54 5.35 -1.58
C LEU A 62 -14.29 4.82 -0.89
N ASN A 63 -14.28 3.53 -0.58
CA ASN A 63 -13.16 2.83 0.02
C ASN A 63 -12.64 1.76 -0.95
N ILE A 64 -11.41 1.91 -1.43
CA ILE A 64 -10.74 0.96 -2.31
C ILE A 64 -9.57 0.33 -1.56
N LEU A 65 -9.53 -1.00 -1.51
CA LEU A 65 -8.39 -1.75 -0.98
C LEU A 65 -7.31 -1.90 -2.04
N LEU A 66 -6.08 -1.66 -1.65
CA LEU A 66 -4.92 -1.58 -2.53
C LEU A 66 -3.90 -2.61 -2.06
N ILE A 67 -3.54 -3.56 -2.92
CA ILE A 67 -2.87 -4.80 -2.52
C ILE A 67 -1.60 -5.05 -3.32
N GLY A 68 -0.47 -5.03 -2.62
CA GLY A 68 0.86 -5.21 -3.22
C GLY A 68 1.36 -6.61 -3.00
N THR A 69 1.74 -7.28 -4.10
CA THR A 69 2.28 -8.64 -4.05
C THR A 69 3.65 -8.74 -4.71
N ASP A 70 4.53 -9.53 -4.11
CA ASP A 70 5.87 -9.86 -4.63
C ASP A 70 5.85 -10.98 -5.69
N SER A 71 4.68 -11.53 -6.01
CA SER A 71 4.56 -12.59 -7.01
C SER A 71 4.30 -12.04 -8.40
N ASN A 72 5.14 -12.46 -9.33
CA ASN A 72 4.99 -12.22 -10.76
C ASN A 72 3.75 -12.92 -11.36
N ASP A 73 3.12 -13.84 -10.60
CA ASP A 73 1.90 -14.54 -10.98
C ASP A 73 0.83 -14.41 -9.89
N PHE A 74 -0.29 -13.74 -10.20
CA PHE A 74 -1.42 -13.60 -9.28
C PHE A 74 -2.01 -14.96 -8.86
N LYS A 75 -1.80 -16.04 -9.64
CA LYS A 75 -2.28 -17.40 -9.37
C LYS A 75 -1.41 -18.19 -8.39
N LYS A 76 -0.12 -17.85 -8.21
CA LYS A 76 0.78 -18.55 -7.29
C LYS A 76 0.61 -18.07 -5.85
N THR A 77 0.76 -18.96 -4.86
CA THR A 77 0.70 -18.58 -3.44
C THR A 77 1.71 -17.49 -3.14
N ALA A 78 1.22 -16.31 -2.78
CA ALA A 78 2.02 -15.11 -2.58
C ALA A 78 1.45 -14.36 -1.40
N ARG A 79 2.29 -13.65 -0.66
CA ARG A 79 1.83 -12.82 0.45
C ARG A 79 1.46 -11.43 -0.08
N SER A 80 0.39 -10.83 0.46
CA SER A 80 0.15 -9.40 0.29
C SER A 80 0.96 -8.69 1.34
N ASP A 81 2.06 -8.14 0.88
CA ASP A 81 3.11 -7.69 1.77
C ASP A 81 2.97 -6.15 1.94
N SER A 82 2.16 -5.52 1.05
CA SER A 82 1.59 -4.16 1.12
C SER A 82 0.06 -4.22 1.13
N MET A 83 -0.59 -3.48 2.03
CA MET A 83 -2.05 -3.33 2.06
C MET A 83 -2.40 -1.92 2.49
N MET A 84 -3.26 -1.24 1.74
CA MET A 84 -3.70 0.11 2.05
C MET A 84 -5.18 0.30 1.69
N ILE A 85 -5.90 1.10 2.46
CA ILE A 85 -7.25 1.53 2.11
C ILE A 85 -7.16 2.99 1.64
N LEU A 86 -7.57 3.22 0.40
CA LEU A 86 -7.85 4.54 -0.14
C LEU A 86 -9.29 4.89 0.16
N THR A 87 -9.48 5.94 0.95
CA THR A 87 -10.78 6.56 1.20
C THR A 87 -10.87 7.85 0.40
N ILE A 88 -11.85 7.94 -0.50
CA ILE A 88 -12.18 9.16 -1.24
C ILE A 88 -13.48 9.68 -0.68
N ASP A 89 -13.40 10.83 -0.02
CA ASP A 89 -14.55 11.56 0.50
C ASP A 89 -14.91 12.69 -0.47
N LYS A 90 -16.01 12.49 -1.22
CA LYS A 90 -16.43 13.48 -2.22
C LYS A 90 -17.03 14.73 -1.59
N ASP A 91 -17.66 14.60 -0.43
CA ASP A 91 -18.38 15.69 0.24
C ASP A 91 -17.38 16.66 0.89
N TYR A 92 -16.45 16.11 1.67
CA TYR A 92 -15.47 16.90 2.43
C TYR A 92 -14.20 17.19 1.70
N LYS A 93 -14.14 16.78 0.44
CA LYS A 93 -13.03 17.05 -0.42
C LYS A 93 -11.69 16.54 0.13
N ASN A 94 -11.64 15.30 0.59
CA ASN A 94 -10.43 14.72 1.18
C ASN A 94 -10.09 13.33 0.62
N ILE A 95 -8.78 13.05 0.52
CA ILE A 95 -8.25 11.73 0.20
C ILE A 95 -7.52 11.22 1.43
N LYS A 96 -7.81 9.99 1.86
CA LYS A 96 -7.18 9.42 3.05
C LYS A 96 -6.61 8.05 2.75
N LEU A 97 -5.38 7.84 3.19
CA LEU A 97 -4.63 6.60 3.01
C LEU A 97 -4.42 5.93 4.35
N THR A 98 -4.94 4.72 4.51
CA THR A 98 -4.71 3.90 5.70
C THR A 98 -3.84 2.70 5.35
N SER A 99 -2.56 2.75 5.74
CA SER A 99 -1.62 1.65 5.61
C SER A 99 -1.94 0.57 6.64
N LEU A 100 -2.19 -0.66 6.19
CA LEU A 100 -2.46 -1.80 7.06
C LEU A 100 -1.18 -2.61 7.28
N ALA A 101 -0.73 -2.71 8.53
CA ALA A 101 0.46 -3.47 8.88
C ALA A 101 0.24 -4.97 8.61
N ARG A 102 1.12 -5.59 7.82
CA ARG A 102 0.99 -6.97 7.35
C ARG A 102 0.93 -8.03 8.46
N ASP A 103 1.61 -7.74 9.57
CA ASP A 103 1.77 -8.63 10.72
C ASP A 103 0.65 -8.43 11.77
N THR A 104 -0.37 -7.62 11.47
CA THR A 104 -1.54 -7.41 12.34
C THR A 104 -2.25 -8.73 12.62
N LEU A 105 -2.45 -9.03 13.90
CA LEU A 105 -3.19 -10.21 14.34
C LEU A 105 -4.69 -10.03 14.07
N VAL A 106 -5.24 -10.87 13.19
CA VAL A 106 -6.64 -10.84 12.78
C VAL A 106 -7.22 -12.25 12.80
N ASN A 107 -8.54 -12.37 12.91
CA ASN A 107 -9.24 -13.64 12.71
C ASN A 107 -9.57 -13.81 11.23
N ILE A 108 -8.93 -14.76 10.56
CA ILE A 108 -9.15 -15.06 9.13
C ILE A 108 -10.27 -16.11 9.02
N PRO A 109 -11.35 -15.83 8.27
CA PRO A 109 -12.44 -16.80 8.05
C PRO A 109 -11.92 -18.15 7.56
N GLY A 110 -12.23 -19.22 8.30
CA GLY A 110 -11.77 -20.58 7.98
C GLY A 110 -10.35 -20.95 8.44
N TYR A 111 -9.57 -19.99 8.96
CA TYR A 111 -8.16 -20.23 9.38
C TYR A 111 -7.82 -19.78 10.81
N GLY A 112 -8.71 -19.04 11.48
CA GLY A 112 -8.52 -18.57 12.85
C GLY A 112 -7.56 -17.38 12.96
N PHE A 113 -6.97 -17.19 14.14
CA PHE A 113 -6.07 -16.05 14.40
C PHE A 113 -4.73 -16.20 13.70
N GLU A 114 -4.43 -15.23 12.83
CA GLU A 114 -3.28 -15.21 11.95
C GLU A 114 -2.81 -13.78 11.63
N LYS A 115 -1.67 -13.66 10.93
CA LYS A 115 -1.23 -12.38 10.34
C LYS A 115 -2.13 -11.98 9.19
N LEU A 116 -2.46 -10.69 9.09
CA LEU A 116 -3.30 -10.15 8.01
C LEU A 116 -2.82 -10.56 6.60
N THR A 117 -1.50 -10.53 6.35
CA THR A 117 -0.91 -10.94 5.06
C THR A 117 -1.22 -12.38 4.65
N HIS A 118 -1.48 -13.27 5.62
CA HIS A 118 -1.82 -14.65 5.33
C HIS A 118 -3.21 -14.79 4.71
N ALA A 119 -4.13 -13.84 4.92
CA ALA A 119 -5.44 -13.88 4.27
C ALA A 119 -5.33 -13.85 2.74
N TYR A 120 -4.42 -13.02 2.21
CA TYR A 120 -4.14 -13.00 0.79
C TYR A 120 -3.40 -14.27 0.32
N ALA A 121 -2.49 -14.81 1.12
CA ALA A 121 -1.82 -16.07 0.77
C ALA A 121 -2.79 -17.25 0.68
N TYR A 122 -3.83 -17.27 1.51
CA TYR A 122 -4.81 -18.35 1.57
C TYR A 122 -5.93 -18.22 0.54
N GLY A 123 -6.45 -17.00 0.33
CA GLY A 123 -7.63 -16.79 -0.51
C GLY A 123 -7.61 -15.49 -1.31
N LYS A 124 -6.41 -14.96 -1.57
CA LYS A 124 -6.17 -13.79 -2.44
C LYS A 124 -6.94 -12.55 -1.98
N ALA A 125 -7.21 -11.65 -2.92
CA ALA A 125 -7.90 -10.40 -2.64
C ALA A 125 -9.26 -10.61 -1.96
N ASN A 126 -10.00 -11.67 -2.34
CA ASN A 126 -11.34 -11.95 -1.78
C ASN A 126 -11.30 -12.29 -0.28
N LEU A 127 -10.43 -13.21 0.15
CA LEU A 127 -10.32 -13.55 1.58
C LEU A 127 -9.69 -12.41 2.38
N LEU A 128 -8.75 -11.68 1.80
CA LEU A 128 -8.19 -10.48 2.45
C LEU A 128 -9.27 -9.42 2.68
N LEU A 129 -10.08 -9.14 1.66
CA LEU A 129 -11.21 -8.22 1.71
C LEU A 129 -12.19 -8.65 2.81
N GLU A 130 -12.60 -9.92 2.83
CA GLU A 130 -13.49 -10.46 3.86
C GLU A 130 -12.89 -10.33 5.27
N THR A 131 -11.59 -10.64 5.41
CA THR A 131 -10.86 -10.54 6.68
C THR A 131 -10.84 -9.11 7.19
N ILE A 132 -10.52 -8.13 6.34
CA ILE A 132 -10.52 -6.71 6.66
C ILE A 132 -11.91 -6.26 7.12
N GLN A 133 -12.95 -6.57 6.34
CA GLN A 133 -14.31 -6.13 6.67
C GLN A 133 -14.81 -6.75 7.99
N LYS A 134 -14.50 -8.03 8.26
CA LYS A 134 -14.90 -8.71 9.52
C LYS A 134 -14.12 -8.25 10.75
N ASN A 135 -12.83 -7.95 10.61
CA ASN A 135 -12.01 -7.55 11.76
C ASN A 135 -12.12 -6.05 12.05
N PHE A 136 -12.24 -5.22 11.01
CA PHE A 136 -12.21 -3.76 11.13
C PHE A 136 -13.59 -3.11 11.05
N TYR A 137 -14.63 -3.88 10.72
CA TYR A 137 -16.02 -3.41 10.65
C TYR A 137 -16.20 -2.19 9.75
N ILE A 138 -15.51 -2.20 8.61
CA ILE A 138 -15.56 -1.17 7.55
C ILE A 138 -16.04 -1.81 6.24
N ASP A 139 -16.69 -1.00 5.40
CA ASP A 139 -17.12 -1.41 4.06
C ASP A 139 -16.07 -1.02 3.02
N ILE A 140 -15.51 -2.00 2.32
CA ILE A 140 -14.63 -1.79 1.17
C ILE A 140 -15.42 -2.06 -0.11
N ASP A 141 -15.41 -1.11 -1.05
CA ASP A 141 -16.17 -1.21 -2.31
C ASP A 141 -15.48 -2.11 -3.33
N ASP A 142 -14.18 -1.88 -3.52
CA ASP A 142 -13.39 -2.51 -4.56
C ASP A 142 -11.99 -2.79 -4.05
N TYR A 143 -11.26 -3.62 -4.80
CA TYR A 143 -9.83 -3.79 -4.63
C TYR A 143 -9.09 -3.62 -5.96
N ILE A 144 -7.82 -3.26 -5.82
CA ILE A 144 -6.83 -3.24 -6.90
C ILE A 144 -5.57 -3.91 -6.38
N THR A 145 -5.11 -4.93 -7.09
CA THR A 145 -3.90 -5.68 -6.80
C THR A 145 -2.87 -5.45 -7.90
N VAL A 146 -1.64 -5.12 -7.51
CA VAL A 146 -0.53 -4.87 -8.44
C VAL A 146 0.73 -5.60 -7.98
N ASN A 147 1.47 -6.19 -8.91
CA ASN A 147 2.78 -6.81 -8.66
C ASN A 147 3.93 -5.93 -9.16
N PHE A 148 5.18 -6.33 -8.94
CA PHE A 148 6.34 -5.53 -9.35
C PHE A 148 6.50 -5.42 -10.87
N ASN A 149 6.32 -6.51 -11.63
CA ASN A 149 6.44 -6.49 -13.09
C ASN A 149 5.44 -5.50 -13.68
N SER A 150 4.19 -5.61 -13.23
CA SER A 150 3.09 -4.73 -13.57
C SER A 150 3.39 -3.26 -13.27
N PHE A 151 4.03 -2.98 -12.14
CA PHE A 151 4.48 -1.63 -11.81
C PHE A 151 5.52 -1.12 -12.81
N ILE A 152 6.53 -1.94 -13.10
CA ILE A 152 7.66 -1.57 -13.97
C ILE A 152 7.12 -1.27 -15.37
N ASP A 153 6.31 -2.19 -15.90
CA ASP A 153 5.72 -2.08 -17.23
C ASP A 153 4.81 -0.85 -17.31
N LEU A 154 3.99 -0.58 -16.28
CA LEU A 154 3.16 0.62 -16.22
C LEU A 154 4.00 1.90 -16.28
N VAL A 155 5.04 2.01 -15.44
CA VAL A 155 5.87 3.22 -15.42
C VAL A 155 6.60 3.40 -16.75
N ASP A 156 7.07 2.31 -17.37
CA ASP A 156 7.70 2.37 -18.68
C ASP A 156 6.71 2.79 -19.78
N ILE A 157 5.45 2.30 -19.76
CA ILE A 157 4.37 2.74 -20.67
C ILE A 157 4.10 4.24 -20.54
N LEU A 158 4.18 4.79 -19.33
CA LEU A 158 4.04 6.23 -19.08
C LEU A 158 5.32 7.01 -19.43
N GLY A 159 6.39 6.35 -19.88
CA GLY A 159 7.67 6.98 -20.22
C GLY A 159 8.48 7.43 -19.00
N GLY A 160 8.36 6.73 -17.87
CA GLY A 160 9.10 6.99 -16.62
C GLY A 160 8.38 7.89 -15.62
N VAL A 161 9.05 8.25 -14.52
CA VAL A 161 8.57 9.18 -13.49
C VAL A 161 9.67 10.14 -13.08
N GLU A 162 9.34 11.41 -12.94
CA GLU A 162 10.26 12.40 -12.38
C GLU A 162 10.16 12.45 -10.85
N VAL A 163 11.29 12.32 -10.17
CA VAL A 163 11.41 12.50 -8.71
C VAL A 163 12.65 13.34 -8.38
N ASP A 164 12.72 13.89 -7.17
CA ASP A 164 13.90 14.62 -6.68
C ASP A 164 14.70 13.70 -5.75
N ILE A 165 15.91 13.31 -6.19
CA ILE A 165 16.74 12.34 -5.49
C ILE A 165 17.78 13.06 -4.65
N GLN A 166 17.81 12.77 -3.36
CA GLN A 166 18.80 13.32 -2.45
C GLN A 166 20.11 12.53 -2.52
N GLU A 167 21.24 13.19 -2.25
CA GLU A 167 22.56 12.56 -2.29
C GLU A 167 22.65 11.31 -1.40
N LYS A 168 22.02 11.36 -0.22
CA LYS A 168 21.97 10.23 0.73
C LYS A 168 21.23 8.99 0.18
N GLU A 169 20.39 9.15 -0.83
CA GLU A 169 19.56 8.08 -1.39
C GLU A 169 20.29 7.26 -2.46
N ILE A 170 21.31 7.83 -3.10
CA ILE A 170 21.92 7.27 -4.31
C ILE A 170 22.50 5.87 -4.08
N SER A 171 23.27 5.67 -3.01
CA SER A 171 23.87 4.35 -2.72
C SER A 171 22.80 3.28 -2.55
N HIS A 172 21.81 3.55 -1.69
CA HIS A 172 20.74 2.59 -1.40
C HIS A 172 19.82 2.34 -2.60
N LEU A 173 19.58 3.38 -3.39
CA LEU A 173 18.86 3.25 -4.66
C LEU A 173 19.59 2.26 -5.58
N ASN A 174 20.88 2.46 -5.79
CA ASN A 174 21.69 1.61 -6.67
C ASN A 174 21.79 0.17 -6.16
N ASP A 175 21.87 -0.05 -4.86
CA ASP A 175 21.85 -1.40 -4.26
C ASP A 175 20.53 -2.15 -4.58
N ILE A 176 19.41 -1.43 -4.59
CA ILE A 176 18.09 -2.01 -4.86
C ILE A 176 17.84 -2.17 -6.37
N ILE A 177 18.40 -1.30 -7.21
CA ILE A 177 18.28 -1.35 -8.68
C ILE A 177 18.64 -2.73 -9.20
N VAL A 178 19.69 -3.36 -8.70
CA VAL A 178 20.10 -4.72 -9.12
C VAL A 178 18.97 -5.74 -8.94
N ASN A 179 18.23 -5.66 -7.83
CA ASN A 179 17.14 -6.59 -7.54
C ASN A 179 15.88 -6.24 -8.33
N SER A 180 15.52 -4.96 -8.44
CA SER A 180 14.36 -4.54 -9.25
C SER A 180 14.56 -4.82 -10.74
N PHE A 181 15.80 -4.71 -11.23
CA PHE A 181 16.15 -5.00 -12.62
C PHE A 181 15.93 -6.49 -12.96
N LYS A 182 16.33 -7.42 -12.07
CA LYS A 182 16.06 -8.87 -12.25
C LYS A 182 14.57 -9.23 -12.30
N VAL A 183 13.73 -8.37 -11.74
CA VAL A 183 12.27 -8.53 -11.78
C VAL A 183 11.70 -7.98 -13.09
N SER A 184 12.40 -7.04 -13.74
CA SER A 184 11.99 -6.52 -15.04
C SER A 184 12.18 -7.56 -16.16
N ASN A 185 11.37 -7.48 -17.21
CA ASN A 185 11.49 -8.35 -18.40
C ASN A 185 12.68 -7.97 -19.30
N LYS A 186 13.76 -7.38 -18.75
CA LYS A 186 14.91 -6.80 -19.48
C LYS A 186 16.21 -7.60 -19.27
N GLU A 187 16.12 -8.93 -19.11
CA GLU A 187 17.25 -9.80 -18.76
C GLU A 187 18.46 -9.74 -19.72
N ALA A 188 18.29 -9.21 -20.93
CA ALA A 188 19.36 -9.04 -21.92
C ALA A 188 20.14 -7.71 -21.81
N GLU A 189 19.76 -6.82 -20.88
CA GLU A 189 20.37 -5.51 -20.67
C GLU A 189 21.21 -5.46 -19.38
N GLU A 190 21.97 -4.36 -19.20
CA GLU A 190 22.66 -4.05 -17.94
C GLU A 190 21.87 -3.01 -17.14
N PRO A 191 21.82 -3.09 -15.79
CA PRO A 191 21.08 -2.14 -14.98
C PRO A 191 21.68 -0.73 -15.07
N GLN A 192 20.84 0.25 -15.39
CA GLN A 192 21.24 1.66 -15.35
C GLN A 192 21.15 2.22 -13.93
N PHE A 193 22.29 2.67 -13.41
CA PHE A 193 22.43 3.26 -12.06
C PHE A 193 22.28 4.78 -12.06
N ILE A 194 21.80 5.33 -10.95
CA ILE A 194 21.71 6.78 -10.73
C ILE A 194 23.06 7.29 -10.20
N ARG A 195 23.57 8.38 -10.79
CA ARG A 195 24.92 8.90 -10.51
C ARG A 195 24.96 10.28 -9.86
N SER A 196 23.83 10.98 -9.81
CA SER A 196 23.74 12.33 -9.25
C SER A 196 22.39 12.56 -8.57
N SER A 197 22.39 13.42 -7.56
CA SER A 197 21.18 13.94 -6.90
C SER A 197 20.44 14.97 -7.78
N GLY A 198 19.30 15.44 -7.31
CA GLY A 198 18.40 16.37 -7.99
C GLY A 198 17.26 15.68 -8.74
N ARG A 199 16.59 16.43 -9.61
CA ARG A 199 15.47 15.94 -10.42
C ARG A 199 15.94 14.91 -11.44
N GLN A 200 15.43 13.68 -11.34
CA GLN A 200 15.77 12.55 -12.19
C GLN A 200 14.51 11.97 -12.83
N LEU A 201 14.58 11.60 -14.11
CA LEU A 201 13.55 10.81 -14.78
C LEU A 201 13.90 9.32 -14.61
N LEU A 202 13.13 8.61 -13.82
CA LEU A 202 13.31 7.19 -13.51
C LEU A 202 12.46 6.33 -14.43
N ASN A 203 13.05 5.30 -15.01
CA ASN A 203 12.31 4.21 -15.66
C ASN A 203 11.64 3.29 -14.61
N GLY A 204 10.90 2.27 -15.05
CA GLY A 204 10.08 1.44 -14.18
C GLY A 204 10.85 0.73 -13.06
N TYR A 205 11.98 0.09 -13.35
CA TYR A 205 12.74 -0.60 -12.30
C TYR A 205 13.50 0.38 -11.40
N GLN A 206 13.91 1.55 -11.90
CA GLN A 206 14.52 2.60 -11.08
C GLN A 206 13.49 3.24 -10.15
N ALA A 207 12.29 3.53 -10.66
CA ALA A 207 11.17 4.02 -9.89
C ALA A 207 10.84 3.04 -8.78
N LEU A 208 10.65 1.75 -9.11
CA LEU A 208 10.43 0.67 -8.15
C LEU A 208 11.51 0.68 -7.05
N SER A 209 12.77 0.84 -7.44
CA SER A 209 13.89 0.87 -6.51
C SER A 209 13.87 2.08 -5.58
N TYR A 210 13.55 3.27 -6.09
CA TYR A 210 13.48 4.52 -5.34
C TYR A 210 12.49 4.45 -4.18
N ALA A 211 11.29 3.96 -4.41
CA ALA A 211 10.32 3.87 -3.34
C ALA A 211 10.48 2.63 -2.44
N ARG A 212 11.41 1.74 -2.79
CA ARG A 212 11.82 0.59 -1.96
C ARG A 212 12.97 0.93 -1.01
N ILE A 213 13.55 2.14 -1.07
CA ILE A 213 14.62 2.57 -0.17
C ILE A 213 14.13 2.54 1.28
N ARG A 214 14.95 1.93 2.16
CA ARG A 214 14.64 1.71 3.58
C ARG A 214 15.79 2.05 4.54
N GLN A 215 17.03 1.87 4.10
CA GLN A 215 18.20 1.79 4.99
C GLN A 215 18.64 3.14 5.59
N ILE A 216 18.12 4.25 5.08
CA ILE A 216 18.53 5.60 5.49
C ILE A 216 17.65 6.24 6.57
N ASP A 217 16.38 5.84 6.72
CA ASP A 217 15.41 6.75 7.36
C ASP A 217 14.30 6.10 8.20
N SER A 218 13.54 6.96 8.90
CA SER A 218 12.30 6.62 9.59
C SER A 218 11.20 6.14 8.61
N ILE A 219 10.14 5.51 9.12
CA ILE A 219 9.00 5.02 8.31
C ILE A 219 8.40 6.15 7.43
N TYR A 220 8.47 7.41 7.88
CA TYR A 220 7.88 8.57 7.20
C TYR A 220 8.55 8.93 5.86
N GLU A 221 9.87 8.80 5.75
CA GLU A 221 10.59 9.23 4.53
C GLU A 221 10.42 8.23 3.38
N ARG A 222 10.17 6.95 3.68
CA ARG A 222 9.78 5.98 2.66
C ARG A 222 8.41 6.33 2.09
N ASP A 223 7.45 6.65 2.95
CA ASP A 223 6.09 7.01 2.54
C ASP A 223 6.10 8.32 1.70
N GLU A 224 7.07 9.21 1.94
CA GLU A 224 7.32 10.40 1.12
C GLU A 224 7.80 10.06 -0.30
N ARG A 225 8.86 9.24 -0.46
CA ARG A 225 9.36 8.81 -1.79
C ARG A 225 8.29 8.13 -2.62
N GLN A 226 7.55 7.27 -1.94
CA GLN A 226 6.38 6.59 -2.45
C GLN A 226 5.36 7.60 -2.97
N ARG A 227 4.98 8.59 -2.15
CA ARG A 227 4.12 9.71 -2.52
C ARG A 227 4.69 10.56 -3.67
N ASP A 228 6.00 10.66 -3.85
CA ASP A 228 6.60 11.44 -4.93
C ASP A 228 6.55 10.73 -6.27
N VAL A 229 6.87 9.43 -6.30
CA VAL A 229 6.59 8.57 -7.45
C VAL A 229 5.12 8.69 -7.83
N LEU A 230 4.25 8.67 -6.81
CA LEU A 230 2.83 8.78 -7.04
C LEU A 230 2.45 10.07 -7.73
N LYS A 231 2.87 11.20 -7.14
CA LYS A 231 2.57 12.49 -7.74
C LYS A 231 2.98 12.46 -9.20
N SER A 232 4.22 12.06 -9.47
CA SER A 232 4.76 11.99 -10.83
C SER A 232 3.89 11.22 -11.84
N ILE A 233 3.43 10.02 -11.48
CA ILE A 233 2.56 9.22 -12.38
C ILE A 233 1.25 9.95 -12.65
N ALA A 234 0.60 10.45 -11.61
CA ALA A 234 -0.67 11.09 -11.80
C ALA A 234 -0.55 12.45 -12.52
N ASN A 235 0.59 13.15 -12.44
CA ASN A 235 0.89 14.26 -13.34
C ASN A 235 0.76 13.79 -14.79
N LYS A 236 1.49 12.73 -15.14
CA LYS A 236 1.54 12.22 -16.52
C LYS A 236 0.16 11.83 -17.03
N LEU A 237 -0.65 11.19 -16.19
CA LEU A 237 -1.97 10.72 -16.59
C LEU A 237 -2.99 11.83 -16.73
N ILE A 238 -2.88 12.89 -15.94
CA ILE A 238 -3.80 14.03 -16.03
C ILE A 238 -3.44 14.94 -17.21
N GLU A 239 -2.17 14.94 -17.61
CA GLU A 239 -1.73 15.56 -18.86
C GLU A 239 -2.26 14.83 -20.11
N LEU A 240 -2.61 13.54 -20.01
CA LEU A 240 -3.25 12.82 -21.11
C LEU A 240 -4.68 13.33 -21.36
N PRO A 241 -5.15 13.39 -22.62
CA PRO A 241 -6.54 13.71 -22.89
C PRO A 241 -7.47 12.61 -22.36
N VAL A 242 -8.67 12.99 -21.86
CA VAL A 242 -9.65 12.03 -21.31
C VAL A 242 -10.00 10.92 -22.31
N SER A 243 -9.98 11.25 -23.60
CA SER A 243 -10.20 10.31 -24.70
C SER A 243 -9.18 9.17 -24.74
N SER A 244 -7.97 9.35 -24.18
CA SER A 244 -6.94 8.32 -24.11
C SER A 244 -7.10 7.40 -22.90
N TYR A 245 -7.93 7.75 -21.91
CA TYR A 245 -8.09 6.95 -20.69
C TYR A 245 -8.57 5.52 -20.95
N PRO A 246 -9.55 5.26 -21.84
CA PRO A 246 -9.95 3.89 -22.15
C PRO A 246 -8.80 3.04 -22.71
N THR A 247 -7.98 3.62 -23.58
CA THR A 247 -6.82 2.94 -24.17
C THR A 247 -5.77 2.64 -23.11
N VAL A 248 -5.40 3.63 -22.29
CA VAL A 248 -4.44 3.46 -21.20
C VAL A 248 -4.95 2.41 -20.21
N ILE A 249 -6.20 2.51 -19.75
CA ILE A 249 -6.77 1.52 -18.83
C ILE A 249 -6.70 0.12 -19.46
N LYS A 250 -7.08 -0.04 -20.73
CA LYS A 250 -7.02 -1.33 -21.43
C LYS A 250 -5.60 -1.90 -21.51
N GLU A 251 -4.59 -1.05 -21.72
CA GLU A 251 -3.19 -1.45 -21.71
C GLU A 251 -2.69 -1.83 -20.30
N LEU A 252 -3.25 -1.22 -19.25
CA LEU A 252 -2.90 -1.52 -17.87
C LEU A 252 -3.63 -2.75 -17.29
N LEU A 253 -4.81 -3.10 -17.82
CA LEU A 253 -5.62 -4.22 -17.33
C LEU A 253 -4.88 -5.57 -17.21
N PRO A 254 -4.02 -5.97 -18.17
CA PRO A 254 -3.25 -7.22 -18.05
C PRO A 254 -2.31 -7.26 -16.84
N TYR A 255 -1.95 -6.09 -16.31
CA TYR A 255 -0.98 -5.90 -15.24
C TYR A 255 -1.64 -5.74 -13.86
N VAL A 256 -2.97 -5.65 -13.78
CA VAL A 256 -3.67 -5.44 -12.50
C VAL A 256 -4.75 -6.48 -12.28
N ASP A 257 -4.92 -6.94 -11.05
CA ASP A 257 -6.06 -7.77 -10.65
C ASP A 257 -7.06 -6.89 -9.88
N ILE A 258 -8.26 -6.74 -10.43
CA ILE A 258 -9.25 -5.75 -9.99
C ILE A 258 -10.66 -6.35 -9.99
N ASN A 259 -11.51 -5.86 -9.08
CA ASN A 259 -12.96 -6.07 -9.16
C ASN A 259 -13.75 -4.79 -9.52
N ILE A 260 -13.05 -3.68 -9.73
CA ILE A 260 -13.65 -2.39 -10.13
C ILE A 260 -13.93 -2.37 -11.64
N SER A 261 -15.10 -1.86 -12.04
CA SER A 261 -15.44 -1.74 -13.46
C SER A 261 -14.68 -0.60 -14.16
N ILE A 262 -14.40 -0.77 -15.45
CA ILE A 262 -13.71 0.26 -16.27
C ILE A 262 -14.47 1.59 -16.23
N THR A 263 -15.80 1.58 -16.33
CA THR A 263 -16.63 2.79 -16.24
C THR A 263 -16.45 3.51 -14.91
N LYS A 264 -16.34 2.76 -13.81
CA LYS A 264 -16.09 3.31 -12.48
C LYS A 264 -14.67 3.87 -12.37
N LEU A 265 -13.66 3.20 -12.92
CA LEU A 265 -12.28 3.74 -13.03
C LEU A 265 -12.23 5.07 -13.79
N ILE A 266 -12.91 5.16 -14.94
CA ILE A 266 -12.99 6.39 -15.74
C ILE A 266 -13.71 7.50 -14.94
N SER A 267 -14.83 7.17 -14.29
CA SER A 267 -15.56 8.11 -13.45
C SER A 267 -14.69 8.64 -12.31
N LEU A 268 -13.88 7.78 -11.68
CA LEU A 268 -12.96 8.19 -10.63
C LEU A 268 -11.84 9.07 -11.18
N ALA A 269 -11.24 8.70 -12.31
CA ALA A 269 -10.23 9.52 -12.97
C ALA A 269 -10.75 10.94 -13.30
N ASN A 270 -12.02 11.05 -13.73
CA ASN A 270 -12.67 12.34 -13.98
C ASN A 270 -12.95 13.13 -12.70
N ILE A 271 -13.46 12.47 -11.66
CA ILE A 271 -13.67 13.09 -10.35
C ILE A 271 -12.34 13.67 -9.86
N LEU A 272 -11.25 12.91 -9.97
CA LEU A 272 -9.95 13.28 -9.41
C LEU A 272 -9.20 14.35 -10.19
N ARG A 273 -9.45 14.48 -11.50
CA ARG A 273 -9.00 15.64 -12.28
C ARG A 273 -9.59 16.96 -11.77
N ASN A 274 -10.82 16.92 -11.26
CA ASN A 274 -11.52 18.10 -10.74
C ASN A 274 -11.22 18.39 -9.25
N ILE A 275 -10.35 17.58 -8.65
CA ILE A 275 -10.01 17.59 -7.22
C ILE A 275 -8.64 18.25 -7.03
N TYR A 276 -8.61 19.56 -7.29
CA TYR A 276 -7.40 20.37 -7.26
C TYR A 276 -6.83 20.62 -5.84
N ASP A 277 -7.66 20.49 -4.79
CA ASP A 277 -7.33 20.94 -3.41
C ASP A 277 -7.54 19.87 -2.31
N TYR A 278 -7.72 18.59 -2.64
CA TYR A 278 -7.98 17.60 -1.58
C TYR A 278 -6.71 17.37 -0.75
N ASP A 279 -6.82 17.49 0.56
CA ASP A 279 -5.75 17.13 1.48
C ASP A 279 -5.54 15.61 1.45
N ILE A 280 -4.28 15.16 1.42
CA ILE A 280 -3.94 13.74 1.46
C ILE A 280 -3.47 13.40 2.86
N LYS A 281 -4.41 12.90 3.66
CA LYS A 281 -4.15 12.44 5.02
C LYS A 281 -3.65 10.99 5.00
N GLN A 282 -2.77 10.64 5.93
CA GLN A 282 -2.22 9.28 6.05
C GLN A 282 -2.30 8.78 7.48
N MET A 283 -2.45 7.46 7.62
CA MET A 283 -2.38 6.79 8.90
C MET A 283 -1.82 5.37 8.74
N GLU A 284 -1.04 4.93 9.73
CA GLU A 284 -0.66 3.53 9.89
C GLU A 284 -1.63 2.85 10.87
N PHE A 285 -2.13 1.67 10.50
CA PHE A 285 -2.98 0.82 11.32
C PHE A 285 -2.30 -0.54 11.57
N PRO A 286 -2.30 -1.08 12.79
CA PRO A 286 -2.72 -0.45 14.05
C PRO A 286 -1.84 0.73 14.44
N VAL A 287 -2.41 1.70 15.16
CA VAL A 287 -1.68 2.91 15.58
C VAL A 287 -0.69 2.59 16.70
N LYS A 288 0.45 3.29 16.70
CA LYS A 288 1.62 2.98 17.57
C LYS A 288 1.29 2.91 19.07
N ASN A 289 0.43 3.79 19.57
CA ASN A 289 0.11 3.86 21.00
C ASN A 289 -0.91 2.80 21.45
N HIS A 290 -1.52 2.09 20.52
CA HIS A 290 -2.55 1.08 20.80
C HIS A 290 -2.19 -0.28 20.17
N ARG A 291 -0.89 -0.55 20.05
CA ARG A 291 -0.36 -1.82 19.54
C ARG A 291 0.79 -2.34 20.39
N GLU A 292 0.92 -3.65 20.45
CA GLU A 292 1.99 -4.34 21.16
C GLU A 292 2.54 -5.51 20.35
N SER A 293 3.75 -5.94 20.70
CA SER A 293 4.36 -7.13 20.10
C SER A 293 3.75 -8.40 20.68
N GLY A 294 3.43 -9.35 19.83
CA GLY A 294 2.92 -10.66 20.22
C GLY A 294 3.54 -11.79 19.42
N LYS A 295 3.09 -13.01 19.70
CA LYS A 295 3.45 -14.20 18.93
C LYS A 295 2.22 -15.07 18.67
N LEU A 296 2.17 -15.70 17.50
CA LEU A 296 1.17 -16.74 17.22
C LEU A 296 1.42 -17.95 18.11
N LEU A 297 0.34 -18.51 18.65
CA LEU A 297 0.41 -19.68 19.54
C LEU A 297 1.00 -20.91 18.82
N LYS A 298 0.65 -21.13 17.55
CA LYS A 298 1.00 -22.36 16.83
C LYS A 298 2.46 -22.48 16.40
N ASN A 299 3.14 -21.37 16.15
CA ASN A 299 4.50 -21.39 15.56
C ASN A 299 5.42 -20.30 16.12
N ASN A 300 5.00 -19.59 17.16
CA ASN A 300 5.78 -18.54 17.83
C ASN A 300 6.23 -17.39 16.91
N SER A 301 5.59 -17.23 15.73
CA SER A 301 5.93 -16.16 14.80
C SER A 301 5.44 -14.81 15.31
N PHE A 302 6.23 -13.76 15.09
CA PHE A 302 5.93 -12.39 15.51
C PHE A 302 4.61 -11.88 14.92
N VAL A 303 3.78 -11.23 15.72
CA VAL A 303 2.57 -10.52 15.29
C VAL A 303 2.44 -9.17 15.99
N VAL A 304 1.68 -8.28 15.37
CA VAL A 304 1.24 -7.03 16.00
C VAL A 304 -0.14 -7.26 16.60
N LYS A 305 -0.20 -7.34 17.93
CA LYS A 305 -1.48 -7.29 18.66
C LYS A 305 -1.92 -5.84 18.78
N TRP A 306 -3.22 -5.63 18.90
CA TRP A 306 -3.79 -4.28 18.88
C TRP A 306 -5.04 -4.22 19.75
N ASP A 307 -5.20 -3.10 20.46
CA ASP A 307 -6.43 -2.82 21.20
C ASP A 307 -7.55 -2.59 20.19
N LYS A 308 -8.51 -3.52 20.14
CA LYS A 308 -9.61 -3.44 19.18
C LYS A 308 -10.47 -2.20 19.39
N THR A 309 -10.73 -1.79 20.63
CA THR A 309 -11.66 -0.69 20.89
C THR A 309 -11.08 0.63 20.41
N GLU A 310 -9.86 0.94 20.83
CA GLU A 310 -9.22 2.22 20.50
C GLU A 310 -8.85 2.32 19.02
N ASN A 311 -8.26 1.28 18.43
CA ASN A 311 -7.88 1.32 17.01
C ASN A 311 -9.10 1.40 16.09
N LEU A 312 -10.20 0.69 16.40
CA LEU A 312 -11.40 0.76 15.57
C LEU A 312 -12.01 2.16 15.62
N LYS A 313 -12.00 2.81 16.79
CA LYS A 313 -12.47 4.19 16.93
C LYS A 313 -11.61 5.14 16.10
N ILE A 314 -10.29 5.11 16.28
CA ILE A 314 -9.34 5.96 15.53
C ILE A 314 -9.44 5.72 14.02
N LEU A 315 -9.56 4.45 13.59
CA LEU A 315 -9.72 4.11 12.17
C LEU A 315 -10.97 4.75 11.56
N LYS A 316 -12.10 4.66 12.26
CA LYS A 316 -13.38 5.22 11.81
C LYS A 316 -13.33 6.75 11.77
N ASP A 317 -12.80 7.35 12.84
CA ASP A 317 -12.64 8.81 12.92
C ASP A 317 -11.74 9.30 11.78
N PHE A 318 -10.63 8.62 11.54
CA PHE A 318 -9.76 8.96 10.42
C PHE A 318 -10.48 8.81 9.08
N MET A 319 -11.15 7.69 8.80
CA MET A 319 -11.77 7.43 7.49
C MET A 319 -12.99 8.34 7.23
N TYR A 320 -13.85 8.56 8.21
CA TYR A 320 -15.20 9.11 7.99
C TYR A 320 -15.47 10.46 8.67
N SER A 321 -14.54 10.97 9.49
CA SER A 321 -14.65 12.33 10.07
C SER A 321 -13.81 13.34 9.29
N ASN A 322 -14.09 14.64 9.46
CA ASN A 322 -13.52 15.72 8.65
C ASN A 322 -12.03 15.98 8.88
#